data_AF-A0A849GZM2-F1
#
_entry.id   AF-A0A849GZM2-F1
#
_cell.length_a   1.000
_cell.length_b   1.000
_cell.length_c   1.000
_cell.angle_alpha   90.00
_cell.angle_beta   90.00
_cell.angle_gamma   90.00
#
_symmetry.space_group_name_H-M   'P 1'
#
loop_
_entity.id
_entity.type
_entity.pdbx_description
1 polymer ?
#
loop_
_entity_poly.entity_id
_entity_poly.type
_entity_poly.pdbx_seq_one_letter_code
_entity_poly.pdbx_strand_id
1 'polypeptide(L)'
;VYFNQDYGPGLYRGIWLQGNEHVRDLFEAWMEPFHDLGMTTASIRSVGSTDHIPFDDAGLPGFQFLQDRAGGGGGHTNLDFFDTLPLADLAKNAVIMASFVYHSAMSENRIPRKSKE
;
A
#
# COMPACT_ATOMS: atom_id res chain seq x y z
N VAL A 1 -1.37 12.21 -4.00
CA VAL A 1 -1.27 10.74 -4.17
C VAL A 1 -2.28 10.12 -3.23
N TYR A 2 -2.81 8.94 -3.56
CA TYR A 2 -3.70 8.18 -2.70
C TYR A 2 -3.01 6.86 -2.32
N PHE A 3 -2.98 6.52 -1.03
CA PHE A 3 -2.49 5.24 -0.53
C PHE A 3 -3.64 4.52 0.16
N ASN A 4 -3.96 3.31 -0.30
CA ASN A 4 -5.07 2.52 0.19
C ASN A 4 -4.62 1.43 1.15
N GLN A 5 -5.43 1.25 2.20
CA GLN A 5 -5.39 0.10 3.09
C GLN A 5 -6.81 -0.43 3.28
N ASP A 6 -7.08 -1.61 2.73
CA ASP A 6 -8.40 -2.25 2.74
C ASP A 6 -8.34 -3.78 2.54
N TYR A 7 -7.16 -4.41 2.62
CA TYR A 7 -7.03 -5.87 2.41
C TYR A 7 -7.04 -6.66 3.74
N GLY A 8 -7.47 -6.02 4.82
CA GLY A 8 -7.43 -6.53 6.19
C GLY A 8 -6.21 -6.07 7.00
N PRO A 9 -5.89 -6.76 8.11
CA PRO A 9 -4.91 -6.28 9.10
C PRO A 9 -3.52 -6.89 8.95
N GLY A 10 -3.30 -7.78 7.98
CA GLY A 10 -2.04 -8.50 7.83
C GLY A 10 -0.86 -7.59 7.52
N LEU A 11 0.35 -8.08 7.83
CA LEU A 11 1.59 -7.34 7.64
C LEU A 11 1.77 -6.89 6.19
N TYR A 12 2.21 -5.66 6.00
CA TYR A 12 2.64 -5.15 4.70
C TYR A 12 3.89 -5.88 4.22
N ARG A 13 3.80 -6.38 3.00
CA ARG A 13 4.87 -7.06 2.27
C ARG A 13 5.40 -6.23 1.11
N GLY A 14 4.69 -5.17 0.77
CA GLY A 14 5.00 -4.39 -0.41
C GLY A 14 3.92 -3.39 -0.80
N ILE A 15 3.99 -2.97 -2.05
CA ILE A 15 3.02 -2.06 -2.67
C ILE A 15 2.76 -2.46 -4.13
N TRP A 16 1.49 -2.36 -4.54
CA TRP A 16 1.08 -2.48 -5.93
C TRP A 16 1.26 -1.13 -6.62
N LEU A 17 2.10 -1.07 -7.65
CA LEU A 17 2.41 0.16 -8.40
C LEU A 17 1.28 0.56 -9.36
N GLN A 18 0.21 -0.24 -9.46
CA GLN A 18 -0.93 0.01 -10.34
C GLN A 18 -0.54 0.19 -11.82
N GLY A 19 0.51 -0.48 -12.31
CA GLY A 19 0.99 -0.28 -13.68
C GLY A 19 1.83 0.99 -13.89
N ASN A 20 2.14 1.74 -12.83
CA ASN A 20 2.98 2.93 -12.90
C ASN A 20 4.44 2.60 -12.57
N GLU A 21 5.21 2.15 -13.56
CA GLU A 21 6.62 1.76 -13.34
C GLU A 21 7.51 2.94 -12.94
N HIS A 22 7.13 4.18 -13.30
CA HIS A 22 7.91 5.39 -12.98
C HIS A 22 8.09 5.66 -11.49
N VAL A 23 7.30 5.03 -10.61
CA VAL A 23 7.43 5.18 -9.16
C VAL A 23 8.32 4.12 -8.51
N ARG A 24 8.81 3.12 -9.25
CA ARG A 24 9.58 1.99 -8.69
C ARG A 24 10.74 2.45 -7.82
N ASP A 25 11.69 3.16 -8.40
CA ASP A 25 12.92 3.54 -7.70
C ASP A 25 12.62 4.42 -6.47
N LEU A 26 11.61 5.29 -6.58
CA LEU A 26 11.16 6.13 -5.48
C LEU A 26 10.60 5.29 -4.32
N PHE A 27 9.73 4.33 -4.63
CA PHE A 27 9.10 3.50 -3.61
C PHE A 27 10.07 2.47 -3.04
N GLU A 28 10.95 1.87 -3.84
CA GLU A 28 12.01 0.99 -3.35
C GLU A 28 12.93 1.76 -2.37
N ALA A 29 13.31 3.00 -2.68
CA ALA A 29 14.06 3.84 -1.75
C ALA A 29 13.31 4.15 -0.44
N TRP A 30 11.99 4.32 -0.49
CA TRP A 30 11.16 4.54 0.72
C TRP A 30 10.92 3.25 1.51
N MET A 31 10.99 2.09 0.85
CA MET A 31 10.79 0.78 1.46
C MET A 31 12.04 0.24 2.14
N GLU A 32 13.23 0.62 1.69
CA GLU A 32 14.51 0.12 2.20
C GLU A 32 14.61 0.13 3.75
N PRO A 33 14.23 1.21 4.46
CA PRO A 33 14.29 1.23 5.93
C PRO A 33 13.33 0.26 6.63
N PHE A 34 12.39 -0.34 5.89
CA PHE A 34 11.34 -1.23 6.40
C PHE A 34 11.52 -2.68 5.93
N HIS A 35 12.66 -3.01 5.32
CA HIS A 35 12.98 -4.38 4.91
C HIS A 35 12.99 -5.36 6.10
N ASP A 36 13.46 -4.93 7.26
CA ASP A 36 13.42 -5.70 8.51
C ASP A 36 11.99 -5.88 9.07
N LEU A 37 11.06 -5.01 8.68
CA LEU A 37 9.63 -5.14 8.94
C LEU A 37 8.90 -6.01 7.90
N GLY A 38 9.59 -6.46 6.85
CA GLY A 38 9.05 -7.34 5.81
C GLY A 38 8.48 -6.63 4.58
N MET A 39 8.63 -5.31 4.45
CA MET A 39 8.15 -4.51 3.32
C MET A 39 9.12 -4.55 2.13
N THR A 40 9.15 -5.64 1.36
CA THR A 40 10.25 -5.90 0.40
C THR A 40 9.81 -5.95 -1.07
N THR A 41 8.53 -5.79 -1.38
CA THR A 41 8.00 -6.05 -2.74
C THR A 41 7.39 -4.82 -3.39
N ALA A 42 7.91 -4.41 -4.55
CA ALA A 42 7.26 -3.42 -5.41
C ALA A 42 6.74 -4.12 -6.68
N SER A 43 5.44 -4.40 -6.75
CA SER A 43 4.85 -5.14 -7.87
C SER A 43 4.20 -4.21 -8.88
N ILE A 44 4.59 -4.33 -10.15
CA ILE A 44 4.01 -3.52 -11.23
C ILE A 44 2.54 -3.81 -11.51
N ARG A 45 1.99 -4.91 -10.98
CA ARG A 45 0.59 -5.28 -11.21
C ARG A 45 -0.37 -4.26 -10.63
N SER A 46 -1.53 -4.17 -11.27
CA SER A 46 -2.69 -3.45 -10.73
C SER A 46 -3.59 -4.40 -9.98
N VAL A 47 -4.18 -3.88 -8.91
CA VAL A 47 -5.31 -4.49 -8.23
C VAL A 47 -6.53 -3.59 -8.36
N GLY A 48 -7.70 -4.10 -7.99
CA GLY A 48 -9.00 -3.46 -8.18
C GLY A 48 -9.88 -3.48 -6.92
N SER A 49 -11.16 -3.17 -7.11
CA SER A 49 -12.24 -3.33 -6.12
C SER A 49 -12.08 -2.57 -4.81
N THR A 50 -11.35 -1.47 -4.84
CA THR A 50 -10.95 -0.67 -3.67
C THR A 50 -11.03 0.82 -4.01
N ASP A 51 -11.00 1.67 -2.99
CA ASP A 51 -11.30 3.10 -3.14
C ASP A 51 -10.26 3.89 -3.95
N HIS A 52 -9.03 3.39 -4.13
CA HIS A 52 -8.03 4.12 -4.94
C HIS A 52 -8.31 4.09 -6.44
N ILE A 53 -9.14 3.16 -6.92
CA ILE A 53 -9.32 2.90 -8.35
C ILE A 53 -9.87 4.12 -9.10
N PRO A 54 -10.96 4.78 -8.68
CA PRO A 54 -11.48 5.95 -9.40
C PRO A 54 -10.47 7.11 -9.45
N PHE A 55 -9.60 7.23 -8.45
CA PHE A 55 -8.55 8.25 -8.42
C PHE A 55 -7.43 7.92 -9.41
N ASP A 56 -6.96 6.67 -9.42
CA ASP A 56 -5.96 6.17 -10.35
C ASP A 56 -6.43 6.31 -11.81
N ASP A 57 -7.69 5.97 -12.09
CA ASP A 57 -8.33 6.12 -13.40
C ASP A 57 -8.46 7.59 -13.82
N ALA A 58 -8.72 8.50 -12.88
CA ALA A 58 -8.71 9.94 -13.12
C ALA A 58 -7.28 10.52 -13.30
N GLY A 59 -6.25 9.69 -13.20
CA GLY A 59 -4.85 10.04 -13.36
C GLY A 59 -4.17 10.61 -12.11
N LEU A 60 -4.83 10.56 -10.94
CA LEU A 60 -4.19 10.82 -9.65
C LEU A 60 -3.47 9.52 -9.22
N PRO A 61 -2.14 9.52 -8.98
CA PRO A 61 -1.46 8.30 -8.54
C PRO A 61 -2.12 7.72 -7.29
N GLY A 62 -2.64 6.51 -7.42
CA GLY A 62 -3.31 5.75 -6.37
C GLY A 62 -2.67 4.37 -6.25
N PHE A 63 -2.44 3.91 -5.02
CA PHE A 63 -1.71 2.66 -4.78
C PHE A 63 -2.34 1.88 -3.62
N GLN A 64 -2.26 0.55 -3.67
CA GLN A 64 -2.70 -0.35 -2.60
C GLN A 64 -1.48 -1.02 -1.98
N PHE A 65 -1.41 -1.07 -0.65
CA PHE A 65 -0.39 -1.89 0.02
C PHE A 65 -0.63 -3.38 -0.24
N LEU A 66 0.46 -4.08 -0.56
CA LEU A 66 0.49 -5.54 -0.65
C LEU A 66 0.67 -6.09 0.76
N GLN A 67 -0.19 -7.02 1.17
CA GLN A 67 -0.22 -7.49 2.55
C GLN A 67 -0.60 -8.94 2.69
N ASP A 68 -0.23 -9.52 3.83
CA ASP A 68 -0.61 -10.87 4.22
C ASP A 68 -2.13 -10.99 4.40
N ARG A 69 -2.63 -12.20 4.16
CA ARG A 69 -4.01 -12.55 4.52
C ARG A 69 -4.05 -12.91 6.00
N ALA A 70 -4.66 -12.06 6.81
CA ALA A 70 -4.88 -12.27 8.23
C ALA A 70 -6.30 -11.81 8.62
N GLY A 71 -6.74 -12.13 9.84
CA GLY A 71 -8.04 -11.68 10.35
C GLY A 71 -9.24 -12.38 9.72
N GLY A 72 -9.45 -13.67 10.00
CA GLY A 72 -10.73 -14.32 9.72
C GLY A 72 -11.09 -14.59 8.25
N GLY A 73 -10.13 -14.53 7.32
CA GLY A 73 -10.34 -14.98 5.93
C GLY A 73 -10.68 -13.89 4.90
N GLY A 74 -10.45 -12.61 5.22
CA GLY A 74 -10.54 -11.52 4.23
C GLY A 74 -11.86 -10.74 4.25
N GLY A 75 -12.43 -10.54 5.45
CA GLY A 75 -13.65 -9.77 5.67
C GLY A 75 -14.92 -10.50 5.22
N HIS A 76 -16.07 -9.90 5.51
CA HIS A 76 -17.40 -10.37 5.07
C HIS A 76 -17.76 -11.80 5.50
N THR A 77 -17.19 -12.26 6.62
CA THR A 77 -17.56 -13.52 7.24
C THR A 77 -17.91 -13.31 8.71
N ASN A 78 -18.60 -14.28 9.31
CA ASN A 78 -18.79 -14.32 10.76
C ASN A 78 -17.51 -14.68 11.52
N LEU A 79 -16.33 -14.61 10.90
CA LEU A 79 -15.02 -14.80 11.54
C LEU A 79 -14.22 -13.49 11.62
N ASP A 80 -14.77 -12.38 11.10
CA ASP A 80 -14.15 -11.06 11.15
C ASP A 80 -14.40 -10.38 12.50
N PHE A 81 -13.65 -10.82 13.52
CA PHE A 81 -13.73 -10.31 14.88
C PHE A 81 -12.47 -9.56 15.28
N PHE A 82 -12.62 -8.62 16.21
CA PHE A 82 -11.52 -7.85 16.79
C PHE A 82 -10.37 -8.73 17.30
N ASP A 83 -10.69 -9.86 17.92
CA ASP A 83 -9.68 -10.76 18.52
C ASP A 83 -8.78 -11.44 17.46
N THR A 84 -9.13 -11.34 16.18
CA THR A 84 -8.33 -11.87 15.08
C THR A 84 -7.28 -10.89 14.55
N LEU A 85 -7.23 -9.67 15.10
CA LEU A 85 -6.30 -8.63 14.67
C LEU A 85 -4.87 -8.88 15.18
N PRO A 86 -3.87 -9.04 14.28
CA PRO A 86 -2.47 -9.10 14.66
C PRO A 86 -1.95 -7.70 15.02
N LEU A 87 -2.10 -7.30 16.29
CA LEU A 87 -1.76 -5.93 16.76
C LEU A 87 -0.30 -5.51 16.44
N ALA A 88 0.64 -6.45 16.49
CA ALA A 88 2.03 -6.18 16.13
C ALA A 88 2.21 -5.81 14.66
N ASP A 89 1.43 -6.42 13.76
CA ASP A 89 1.48 -6.12 12.33
C ASP A 89 0.77 -4.79 12.04
N LEU A 90 -0.36 -4.52 12.71
CA LEU A 90 -1.03 -3.22 12.63
C LEU A 90 -0.09 -2.06 13.02
N ALA A 91 0.71 -2.24 14.07
CA ALA A 91 1.68 -1.22 14.49
C ALA A 91 2.76 -0.98 13.42
N LYS A 92 3.32 -2.04 12.82
CA LYS A 92 4.30 -1.93 11.72
C LYS A 92 3.68 -1.25 10.49
N ASN A 93 2.47 -1.66 10.12
CA ASN A 93 1.75 -1.09 8.98
C ASN A 93 1.49 0.40 9.18
N ALA A 94 1.13 0.82 10.40
CA ALA A 94 0.93 2.23 10.73
C ALA A 94 2.22 3.05 10.54
N VAL A 95 3.38 2.53 10.96
CA VAL A 95 4.68 3.17 10.75
C VAL A 95 5.01 3.31 9.26
N ILE A 96 4.83 2.23 8.49
CA ILE A 96 5.10 2.22 7.05
C ILE A 96 4.18 3.23 6.33
N MET A 97 2.87 3.18 6.60
CA MET A 97 1.89 4.09 5.99
C MET A 97 2.20 5.55 6.34
N ALA A 98 2.47 5.84 7.62
CA ALA A 98 2.82 7.18 8.07
C ALA A 98 4.08 7.70 7.35
N SER A 99 5.09 6.84 7.14
CA SER A 99 6.30 7.19 6.40
C SER A 99 6.01 7.53 4.93
N PHE A 100 5.22 6.70 4.23
CA PHE A 100 4.81 6.98 2.84
C PHE A 100 4.05 8.30 2.72
N VAL A 101 3.09 8.54 3.62
CA VAL A 101 2.33 9.79 3.67
C VAL A 101 3.28 10.97 3.92
N TYR A 102 4.17 10.86 4.91
CA TYR A 102 5.14 11.91 5.23
C TYR A 102 6.07 12.23 4.06
N HIS A 103 6.71 11.23 3.45
CA HIS A 103 7.58 11.44 2.31
C HIS A 103 6.83 12.06 1.13
N SER A 104 5.59 11.62 0.87
CA SER A 104 4.79 12.20 -0.20
C SER A 104 4.37 13.65 0.05
N ALA A 105 4.14 14.02 1.31
CA ALA A 105 3.76 15.37 1.71
C ALA A 105 4.95 16.34 1.75
N MET A 106 6.15 15.83 2.07
CA MET A 106 7.37 16.63 2.21
C MET A 106 8.22 16.65 0.94
N SER A 107 7.91 15.83 -0.06
CA SER A 107 8.64 15.81 -1.34
C SER A 107 8.41 17.10 -2.12
N GLU A 108 9.49 17.73 -2.57
CA GLU A 108 9.41 18.89 -3.49
C GLU A 108 8.87 18.47 -4.87
N ASN A 109 9.14 17.22 -5.26
CA ASN A 109 8.69 16.66 -6.53
C ASN A 109 7.35 15.95 -6.36
N ARG A 110 6.48 16.12 -7.35
CA ARG A 110 5.24 15.35 -7.43
C ARG A 110 5.55 13.87 -7.68
N ILE A 111 4.74 12.99 -7.08
CA ILE A 111 4.78 11.56 -7.40
C ILE A 111 4.54 11.37 -8.91
N PRO A 112 5.42 10.64 -9.62
CA PRO A 112 5.27 10.34 -11.03
C PRO A 112 3.88 9.78 -11.37
N ARG A 113 3.31 10.25 -12.47
CA ARG A 113 2.04 9.75 -13.01
C ARG A 113 2.32 8.70 -14.08
N LYS A 114 1.33 7.87 -14.39
CA LYS A 114 1.35 7.03 -15.59
C LYS A 114 1.45 7.91 -16.83
N SER A 115 2.16 7.43 -17.85
CA SER A 115 2.12 8.01 -19.18
C SER A 115 0.67 8.01 -19.66
N LYS A 116 0.22 9.11 -20.27
CA LYS A 116 -1.01 9.08 -21.06
C LYS A 116 -0.67 8.39 -22.38
N GLU A 117 -1.31 7.27 -22.67
CA GLU A 117 -1.46 6.81 -24.06
C GLU A 117 -2.42 7.72 -24.82
#